data_AF-A0A116PZ93-F1
#
_entry.id   AF-A0A116PZ93-F1
#
_cell.length_a   1.000
_cell.length_b   1.000
_cell.length_c   1.000
_cell.angle_alpha   90.00
_cell.angle_beta   90.00
_cell.angle_gamma   90.00
#
_symmetry.space_group_name_H-M   'P 1'
#
loop_
_entity.id
_entity.type
_entity.pdbx_description
1 polymer ?
#
loop_
_entity_poly.entity_id
_entity_poly.type
_entity_poly.pdbx_seq_one_letter_code
_entity_poly.pdbx_strand_id
1 'polypeptide(L)'
;MENKAFDAFQNGNLLKLLRGDYPYNYLVYSNMNNVIPTNIEEVVSDIFKVYELNSEVYYELKELLSNMTVQSASDYYLVWQYVEYILYRESKGTAPFSIIDNGLVSKMQLGARKFYNQLQSEIVFNNGLEKQEPWKSIESSNRFIKNKFNLSILE
;
A
#
# COMPACT_ATOMS: atom_id res chain seq x y z
N MET A 1 3.16 -22.93 3.65
CA MET A 1 2.37 -21.80 3.11
C MET A 1 3.05 -21.36 1.84
N GLU A 2 2.31 -21.33 0.74
CA GLU A 2 2.78 -20.79 -0.53
C GLU A 2 3.04 -19.28 -0.35
N ASN A 3 4.27 -18.84 -0.61
CA ASN A 3 4.61 -17.41 -0.55
C ASN A 3 4.03 -16.75 -1.81
N LYS A 4 2.83 -16.15 -1.68
CA LYS A 4 2.14 -15.55 -2.83
C LYS A 4 2.91 -14.37 -3.41
N ALA A 5 3.71 -13.66 -2.60
CA ALA A 5 4.57 -12.60 -3.11
C ALA A 5 5.69 -13.15 -4.00
N PHE A 6 6.26 -14.30 -3.64
CA PHE A 6 7.28 -14.96 -4.45
C PHE A 6 6.71 -15.40 -5.80
N ASP A 7 5.55 -16.08 -5.81
CA ASP A 7 4.89 -16.46 -7.06
C ASP A 7 4.48 -15.23 -7.89
N ALA A 8 3.90 -14.21 -7.26
CA ALA A 8 3.53 -12.97 -7.95
C ALA A 8 4.75 -12.30 -8.58
N PHE A 9 5.86 -12.20 -7.85
CA PHE A 9 7.09 -11.59 -8.33
C PHE A 9 7.70 -12.39 -9.49
N GLN A 10 7.84 -13.71 -9.37
CA GLN A 10 8.40 -14.57 -10.42
C GLN A 10 7.57 -14.53 -11.72
N ASN A 11 6.26 -14.28 -11.63
CA ASN A 11 5.37 -14.25 -12.78
C ASN A 11 4.99 -12.82 -13.24
N GLY A 12 5.64 -11.77 -12.72
CA GLY A 12 5.34 -10.37 -13.08
C GLY A 12 3.91 -9.92 -12.71
N ASN A 13 3.34 -10.51 -11.66
CA ASN A 13 2.00 -10.27 -11.16
C ASN A 13 2.00 -9.51 -9.81
N LEU A 14 3.09 -8.84 -9.44
CA LEU A 14 3.17 -8.13 -8.17
C LEU A 14 2.08 -7.04 -8.02
N LEU A 15 1.66 -6.41 -9.13
CA LEU A 15 0.52 -5.47 -9.12
C LEU A 15 -0.79 -6.13 -8.67
N LYS A 16 -1.06 -7.37 -9.09
CA LYS A 16 -2.25 -8.13 -8.68
C LYS A 16 -2.21 -8.45 -7.19
N LEU A 17 -1.03 -8.81 -6.67
CA LEU A 17 -0.82 -9.01 -5.23
C LEU A 17 -1.14 -7.72 -4.44
N LEU A 18 -0.61 -6.58 -4.88
CA LEU A 18 -0.81 -5.28 -4.23
C LEU A 18 -2.28 -4.82 -4.27
N ARG A 19 -3.02 -5.18 -5.33
CA ARG A 19 -4.45 -4.87 -5.44
C ARG A 19 -5.36 -5.86 -4.72
N GLY A 20 -4.82 -6.99 -4.24
CA GLY A 20 -5.63 -8.08 -3.70
C GLY A 20 -6.49 -8.75 -4.77
N ASP A 21 -5.98 -8.86 -5.99
CA ASP A 21 -6.63 -9.59 -7.07
C ASP A 21 -6.39 -11.09 -6.90
N TYR A 22 -7.38 -11.92 -7.25
CA TYR A 22 -7.24 -13.37 -7.29
C TYR A 22 -6.19 -13.80 -8.33
N PRO A 23 -5.35 -14.85 -8.07
CA PRO A 23 -5.30 -15.70 -6.88
C PRO A 23 -4.39 -15.18 -5.75
N TYR A 24 -3.83 -13.99 -5.92
CA TYR A 24 -2.77 -13.44 -5.07
C TYR A 24 -3.28 -12.80 -3.77
N ASN A 25 -4.59 -12.59 -3.63
CA ASN A 25 -5.18 -12.00 -2.44
C ASN A 25 -4.95 -12.84 -1.17
N TYR A 26 -4.59 -12.19 -0.07
CA TYR A 26 -4.60 -12.82 1.26
C TYR A 26 -5.97 -12.63 1.90
N LEU A 27 -6.42 -13.62 2.67
CA LEU A 27 -7.71 -13.56 3.33
C LEU A 27 -7.68 -12.47 4.40
N VAL A 28 -8.69 -11.62 4.38
CA VAL A 28 -8.89 -10.60 5.41
C VAL A 28 -9.86 -11.18 6.43
N TYR A 29 -9.39 -11.43 7.65
CA TYR A 29 -10.30 -11.75 8.76
C TYR A 29 -11.16 -10.51 9.03
N SER A 30 -12.48 -10.68 8.97
CA SER A 30 -13.47 -9.60 9.00
C SER A 30 -13.36 -8.77 10.27
N ASN A 31 -12.68 -7.63 10.19
CA ASN A 31 -12.85 -6.53 11.12
C ASN A 31 -13.58 -5.42 10.36
N MET A 32 -14.83 -5.17 10.73
CA MET A 32 -15.83 -4.34 10.02
C MET A 32 -15.41 -2.88 9.75
N ASN A 33 -14.23 -2.45 10.24
CA ASN A 33 -13.80 -1.06 10.20
C ASN A 33 -12.70 -0.77 9.16
N ASN A 34 -12.02 -1.78 8.60
CA ASN A 34 -10.99 -1.58 7.57
C ASN A 34 -11.25 -2.45 6.36
N VAL A 35 -12.07 -1.94 5.44
CA VAL A 35 -12.41 -2.64 4.18
C VAL A 35 -11.26 -2.46 3.20
N ILE A 36 -10.51 -3.54 2.99
CA ILE A 36 -9.38 -3.65 2.05
C ILE A 36 -9.44 -5.01 1.34
N PRO A 37 -8.96 -5.10 0.09
CA PRO A 37 -9.07 -6.32 -0.73
C PRO A 37 -8.10 -7.44 -0.35
N THR A 38 -7.10 -7.16 0.50
CA THR A 38 -6.07 -8.13 0.90
C THR A 38 -5.48 -7.76 2.27
N ASN A 39 -4.88 -8.73 2.95
CA ASN A 39 -4.17 -8.48 4.21
C ASN A 39 -2.80 -7.81 3.92
N ILE A 40 -2.71 -6.50 4.18
CA ILE A 40 -1.50 -5.69 3.94
C ILE A 40 -0.30 -6.21 4.73
N GLU A 41 -0.51 -6.66 5.97
CA GLU A 41 0.58 -7.17 6.82
C GLU A 41 1.19 -8.45 6.26
N GLU A 42 0.36 -9.37 5.78
CA GLU A 42 0.83 -10.60 5.14
C GLU A 42 1.55 -10.30 3.82
N VAL A 43 0.98 -9.42 2.97
CA VAL A 43 1.63 -9.00 1.72
C VAL A 43 3.01 -8.40 1.98
N VAL A 44 3.12 -7.44 2.90
CA VAL A 44 4.40 -6.77 3.19
C VAL A 44 5.40 -7.75 3.79
N SER A 45 4.97 -8.63 4.69
CA SER A 45 5.85 -9.63 5.30
C SER A 45 6.37 -10.64 4.28
N ASP A 46 5.55 -11.04 3.31
CA ASP A 46 5.99 -11.94 2.25
C ASP A 46 6.90 -11.22 1.24
N ILE A 47 6.64 -9.95 0.90
CA ILE A 47 7.56 -9.13 0.09
C ILE A 47 8.93 -9.00 0.77
N PHE A 48 8.98 -8.80 2.09
CA PHE A 48 10.26 -8.73 2.82
C PHE A 48 11.04 -10.05 2.72
N LYS A 49 10.36 -11.20 2.82
CA LYS A 49 11.00 -12.51 2.59
C LYS A 49 11.49 -12.66 1.15
N VAL A 50 10.73 -12.17 0.17
CA VAL A 50 11.18 -12.17 -1.24
C VAL A 50 12.42 -11.29 -1.39
N TYR A 51 12.47 -10.13 -0.74
CA TYR A 51 13.63 -9.23 -0.80
C TYR A 51 14.91 -9.88 -0.28
N GLU A 52 14.83 -10.68 0.79
CA GLU A 52 15.97 -11.45 1.31
C GLU A 52 16.52 -12.46 0.29
N LEU A 53 15.69 -12.93 -0.64
CA LEU A 53 16.06 -13.89 -1.69
C LEU A 53 16.45 -13.20 -3.00
N ASN A 54 15.73 -12.15 -3.39
CA ASN A 54 15.97 -11.33 -4.57
C ASN A 54 15.57 -9.88 -4.29
N SER A 55 16.57 -9.00 -4.17
CA SER A 55 16.37 -7.58 -3.92
C SER A 55 15.65 -6.82 -5.04
N GLU A 56 15.52 -7.40 -6.26
CA GLU A 56 14.82 -6.76 -7.39
C GLU A 56 13.34 -6.45 -7.08
N VAL A 57 12.71 -7.24 -6.20
CA VAL A 57 11.32 -7.00 -5.77
C VAL A 57 11.14 -5.62 -5.15
N TYR A 58 12.18 -5.04 -4.55
CA TYR A 58 12.14 -3.68 -3.99
C TYR A 58 11.94 -2.63 -5.09
N TYR A 59 12.67 -2.76 -6.20
CA TYR A 59 12.58 -1.79 -7.29
C TYR A 59 11.22 -1.90 -8.00
N GLU A 60 10.75 -3.12 -8.24
CA GLU A 60 9.41 -3.35 -8.80
C GLU A 60 8.31 -2.82 -7.86
N LEU A 61 8.39 -3.10 -6.56
CA LEU A 61 7.46 -2.57 -5.56
C LEU A 61 7.39 -1.04 -5.63
N LYS A 62 8.54 -0.36 -5.64
CA LYS A 62 8.59 1.11 -5.68
C LYS A 62 8.01 1.69 -6.95
N GLU A 63 8.29 1.07 -8.08
CA GLU A 63 7.71 1.48 -9.37
C GLU A 63 6.19 1.31 -9.35
N LEU A 64 5.70 0.16 -8.89
CA LEU A 64 4.27 -0.13 -8.83
C LEU A 64 3.53 0.79 -7.88
N LEU A 65 4.02 1.00 -6.65
CA LEU A 65 3.41 1.95 -5.70
C LEU A 65 3.37 3.36 -6.28
N SER A 66 4.47 3.78 -6.92
CA SER A 66 4.56 5.07 -7.61
C SER A 66 3.52 5.21 -8.71
N ASN A 67 3.29 4.16 -9.52
CA ASN A 67 2.31 4.19 -10.61
C ASN A 67 0.87 4.13 -10.09
N MET A 68 0.60 3.27 -9.11
CA MET A 68 -0.69 3.15 -8.43
C MET A 68 -1.15 4.49 -7.83
N THR A 69 -0.23 5.26 -7.28
CA THR A 69 -0.51 6.55 -6.63
C THR A 69 -1.26 7.55 -7.54
N VAL A 70 -1.13 7.44 -8.86
CA VAL A 70 -1.76 8.36 -9.81
C VAL A 70 -2.78 7.68 -10.73
N GLN A 71 -3.00 6.38 -10.56
CA GLN A 71 -3.82 5.56 -11.45
C GLN A 71 -5.32 5.68 -11.14
N SER A 72 -5.73 5.43 -9.90
CA SER A 72 -7.13 5.52 -9.43
C SER A 72 -7.19 5.89 -7.94
N ALA A 73 -8.36 6.33 -7.47
CA ALA A 73 -8.56 6.60 -6.04
C ALA A 73 -8.44 5.33 -5.17
N SER A 74 -8.87 4.18 -5.67
CA SER A 74 -8.74 2.90 -4.95
C SER A 74 -7.28 2.46 -4.84
N ASP A 75 -6.51 2.56 -5.94
CA ASP A 75 -5.07 2.31 -5.92
C ASP A 75 -4.35 3.28 -4.99
N TYR A 76 -4.69 4.57 -5.04
CA TYR A 76 -4.12 5.59 -4.16
C TYR A 76 -4.33 5.27 -2.67
N TYR A 77 -5.54 4.84 -2.31
CA TYR A 77 -5.84 4.43 -0.95
C TYR A 77 -5.01 3.21 -0.52
N LEU A 78 -4.82 2.21 -1.39
CA LEU A 78 -3.97 1.05 -1.10
C LEU A 78 -2.52 1.44 -0.90
N VAL A 79 -1.98 2.37 -1.71
CA VAL A 79 -0.61 2.88 -1.52
C VAL A 79 -0.44 3.46 -0.13
N TRP A 80 -1.41 4.21 0.38
CA TRP A 80 -1.37 4.72 1.76
C TRP A 80 -1.28 3.61 2.80
N GLN A 81 -2.06 2.53 2.65
CA GLN A 81 -2.02 1.40 3.58
C GLN A 81 -0.65 0.71 3.56
N TYR A 82 -0.07 0.51 2.38
CA TYR A 82 1.27 -0.08 2.25
C TYR A 82 2.35 0.81 2.86
N VAL A 83 2.36 2.09 2.52
CA VAL A 83 3.36 3.05 3.02
C VAL A 83 3.28 3.17 4.53
N GLU A 84 2.08 3.29 5.11
CA GLU A 84 1.90 3.36 6.56
C GLU A 84 2.45 2.11 7.25
N TYR A 85 2.10 0.92 6.76
CA TYR A 85 2.54 -0.33 7.39
C TYR A 85 4.06 -0.55 7.22
N ILE A 86 4.63 -0.25 6.04
CA ILE A 86 6.08 -0.36 5.84
C ILE A 86 6.82 0.63 6.75
N LEU A 87 6.38 1.89 6.84
CA LEU A 87 6.96 2.86 7.77
C LEU A 87 6.84 2.39 9.22
N TYR A 88 5.70 1.81 9.61
CA TYR A 88 5.55 1.19 10.93
C TYR A 88 6.62 0.11 11.15
N ARG A 89 6.87 -0.76 10.17
CA ARG A 89 7.91 -1.80 10.24
C ARG A 89 9.33 -1.21 10.28
N GLU A 90 9.60 -0.14 9.54
CA GLU A 90 10.85 0.65 9.60
C GLU A 90 11.07 1.20 11.01
N SER A 91 10.04 1.78 11.65
CA SER A 91 10.14 2.30 13.03
C SER A 91 10.45 1.24 14.08
N LYS A 92 10.21 -0.03 13.76
CA LYS A 92 10.51 -1.18 14.62
C LYS A 92 11.86 -1.81 14.31
N GLY A 93 12.57 -1.33 13.28
CA GLY A 93 13.82 -1.94 12.80
C GLY A 93 13.60 -3.30 12.14
N THR A 94 12.39 -3.55 11.61
CA THR A 94 11.98 -4.87 11.06
C THR A 94 11.67 -4.82 9.57
N ALA A 95 11.85 -3.67 8.93
CA ALA A 95 11.81 -3.52 7.48
C ALA A 95 13.24 -3.64 6.92
N PRO A 96 13.47 -4.44 5.88
CA PRO A 96 14.81 -4.63 5.31
C PRO A 96 15.22 -3.51 4.33
N PHE A 97 14.33 -2.55 4.07
CA PHE A 97 14.56 -1.39 3.20
C PHE A 97 13.72 -0.20 3.67
N SER A 98 14.04 0.99 3.14
CA SER A 98 13.19 2.18 3.30
C SER A 98 12.37 2.45 2.03
N ILE A 99 11.07 2.67 2.20
CA ILE A 99 10.14 2.82 1.06
C ILE A 99 10.00 4.28 0.60
N ILE A 100 10.11 5.23 1.54
CA ILE A 100 9.88 6.64 1.27
C ILE A 100 11.12 7.29 0.65
N ASP A 101 10.91 7.98 -0.47
CA ASP A 101 11.82 8.97 -1.00
C ASP A 101 11.05 10.20 -1.52
N ASN A 102 11.79 11.23 -1.94
CA ASN A 102 11.20 12.46 -2.48
C ASN A 102 10.31 12.20 -3.72
N GLY A 103 10.60 11.18 -4.51
CA GLY A 103 9.84 10.82 -5.71
C GLY A 103 8.47 10.27 -5.36
N LEU A 104 8.41 9.30 -4.44
CA LEU A 104 7.17 8.72 -3.96
C LEU A 104 6.33 9.76 -3.22
N VAL A 105 6.92 10.59 -2.35
CA VAL A 105 6.23 11.68 -1.66
C VAL A 105 5.58 12.65 -2.67
N SER A 106 6.34 13.09 -3.67
CA SER A 106 5.82 13.99 -4.72
C SER A 106 4.63 13.37 -5.48
N LYS A 107 4.71 12.08 -5.81
CA LYS A 107 3.59 11.35 -6.43
C LYS A 107 2.40 11.25 -5.47
N MET A 108 2.61 10.98 -4.19
CA MET A 108 1.54 10.89 -3.20
C MET A 108 0.82 12.22 -2.98
N GLN A 109 1.54 13.34 -3.00
CA GLN A 109 0.96 14.67 -2.99
C GLN A 109 0.15 14.98 -4.27
N LEU A 110 0.62 14.51 -5.43
CA LEU A 110 -0.12 14.63 -6.69
C LEU A 110 -1.42 13.80 -6.64
N GLY A 111 -1.33 12.54 -6.20
CA GLY A 111 -2.47 11.65 -6.01
C GLY A 111 -3.50 12.22 -5.04
N ALA A 112 -3.06 12.81 -3.93
CA ALA A 112 -3.92 13.50 -2.96
C ALA A 112 -4.79 14.56 -3.65
N ARG A 113 -4.15 15.46 -4.40
CA ARG A 113 -4.85 16.53 -5.13
C ARG A 113 -5.78 15.99 -6.21
N LYS A 114 -5.33 14.98 -6.96
CA LYS A 114 -6.09 14.39 -8.07
C LYS A 114 -7.36 13.67 -7.60
N PHE A 115 -7.25 12.92 -6.51
CA PHE A 115 -8.32 12.01 -6.06
C PHE A 115 -9.09 12.53 -4.84
N TYR A 116 -8.76 13.72 -4.31
CA TYR A 116 -9.37 14.31 -3.12
C TYR A 116 -10.89 14.13 -3.08
N ASN A 117 -11.61 14.62 -4.10
CA ASN A 117 -13.07 14.57 -4.13
C ASN A 117 -13.63 13.14 -4.14
N GLN A 118 -12.96 12.19 -4.80
CA GLN A 118 -13.37 10.78 -4.83
C GLN A 118 -13.14 10.11 -3.47
N LEU A 119 -12.06 10.48 -2.78
CA LEU A 119 -11.72 9.95 -1.47
C LEU A 119 -12.58 10.54 -0.33
N GLN A 120 -13.34 11.61 -0.59
CA GLN A 120 -14.34 12.14 0.36
C GLN A 120 -15.63 11.29 0.41
N SER A 121 -15.91 10.49 -0.62
CA SER A 121 -17.14 9.69 -0.71
C SER A 121 -16.85 8.20 -0.57
N GLU A 122 -17.02 7.42 -1.62
CA GLU A 122 -16.82 5.97 -1.66
C GLU A 122 -15.85 5.62 -2.77
N ILE A 123 -15.00 4.65 -2.52
CA ILE A 123 -14.20 3.98 -3.55
C ILE A 123 -14.57 2.50 -3.61
N VAL A 124 -14.46 1.93 -4.80
CA VAL A 124 -14.70 0.51 -5.05
C VAL A 124 -13.39 -0.14 -5.51
N PHE A 125 -13.02 -1.26 -4.89
CA PHE A 125 -11.87 -2.07 -5.29
C PHE A 125 -12.26 -3.04 -6.42
N ASN A 126 -11.26 -3.62 -7.10
CA ASN A 126 -11.49 -4.55 -8.21
C ASN A 126 -12.36 -5.77 -7.84
N ASN A 127 -12.29 -6.19 -6.58
CA ASN A 127 -13.07 -7.32 -6.07
C ASN A 127 -14.50 -6.94 -5.63
N GLY A 128 -14.92 -5.69 -5.87
CA GLY A 128 -16.25 -5.18 -5.51
C GLY A 128 -16.39 -4.74 -4.05
N LEU A 129 -15.33 -4.80 -3.25
CA LEU A 129 -15.37 -4.23 -1.90
C LEU A 129 -15.43 -2.70 -1.96
N GLU A 130 -16.20 -2.11 -1.05
CA GLU A 130 -16.45 -0.67 -0.99
C GLU A 130 -15.85 -0.07 0.28
N LYS A 131 -15.08 1.03 0.14
CA LYS A 131 -14.55 1.79 1.28
C LYS A 131 -15.20 3.17 1.32
N GLN A 132 -15.94 3.41 2.41
CA GLN A 132 -16.53 4.70 2.73
C GLN A 132 -15.48 5.68 3.29
N GLU A 133 -15.60 6.93 2.89
CA GLU A 133 -14.80 8.10 3.24
C GLU A 133 -13.29 7.80 3.43
N PRO A 134 -12.59 7.25 2.42
CA PRO A 134 -11.19 6.86 2.56
C PRO A 134 -10.26 7.99 3.03
N TRP A 135 -10.60 9.24 2.70
CA TRP A 135 -9.83 10.42 3.08
C TRP A 135 -9.64 10.56 4.59
N LYS A 136 -10.66 10.25 5.41
CA LYS A 136 -10.56 10.31 6.88
C LYS A 136 -9.47 9.37 7.41
N SER A 137 -9.34 8.19 6.79
CA SER A 137 -8.29 7.23 7.11
C SER A 137 -6.92 7.79 6.71
N ILE A 138 -6.81 8.37 5.51
CA ILE A 138 -5.57 8.98 5.00
C ILE A 138 -5.09 10.12 5.89
N GLU A 139 -5.99 11.00 6.35
CA GLU A 139 -5.64 12.08 7.28
C GLU A 139 -5.12 11.55 8.62
N SER A 140 -5.76 10.49 9.14
CA SER A 140 -5.30 9.82 10.36
C SER A 140 -3.91 9.21 10.19
N SER A 141 -3.69 8.48 9.08
CA SER A 141 -2.39 7.90 8.74
C SER A 141 -1.32 8.98 8.56
N ASN A 142 -1.61 10.08 7.86
CA ASN A 142 -0.66 11.19 7.70
C ASN A 142 -0.29 11.83 9.03
N ARG A 143 -1.26 12.02 9.94
CA ARG A 143 -1.00 12.56 11.28
C ARG A 143 -0.12 11.62 12.10
N PHE A 144 -0.39 10.31 12.04
CA PHE A 144 0.45 9.30 12.66
C PHE A 144 1.89 9.36 12.12
N ILE A 145 2.04 9.42 10.79
CA ILE A 145 3.36 9.49 10.15
C ILE A 145 4.10 10.77 10.56
N LYS A 146 3.43 11.92 10.54
CA LYS A 146 4.00 13.21 10.98
C LYS A 146 4.49 13.15 12.42
N ASN A 147 3.69 12.62 13.33
CA ASN A 147 4.04 12.55 14.74
C ASN A 147 5.20 11.58 15.03
N LYS A 148 5.26 10.46 14.29
CA LYS A 148 6.22 9.38 14.57
C LYS A 148 7.53 9.49 13.81
N PHE A 149 7.49 10.05 12.60
CA PHE A 149 8.63 10.11 11.67
C PHE A 149 9.04 11.53 11.31
N ASN A 150 8.36 12.56 11.83
CA ASN A 150 8.57 13.96 11.46
C ASN A 150 8.48 14.20 9.94
N LEU A 151 7.58 13.46 9.29
CA LEU A 151 7.34 13.48 7.85
C LEU A 151 5.86 13.74 7.60
N SER A 152 5.52 14.77 6.83
CA SER A 152 4.16 14.96 6.32
C SER A 152 4.16 14.60 4.85
N ILE A 153 3.34 13.63 4.44
CA ILE A 153 3.22 13.23 3.04
C ILE A 153 2.18 14.09 2.32
N LEU A 154 1.20 14.64 3.05
CA LEU A 154 0.18 15.52 2.48
C LEU A 154 0.58 17.01 2.41
N GLU A 155 1.62 17.42 3.12
CA GLU A 155 2.10 18.83 3.19
C GLU A 155 3.44 19.00 2.47
#